data_AF-A0A832J9H0-F1
#
_entry.id   AF-A0A832J9H0-F1
#
_cell.length_a   1.000
_cell.length_b   1.000
_cell.length_c   1.000
_cell.angle_alpha   90.00
_cell.angle_beta   90.00
_cell.angle_gamma   90.00
#
_symmetry.space_group_name_H-M   'P 1'
#
loop_
_entity.id
_entity.type
_entity.pdbx_description
1 polymer ?
#
loop_
_entity_poly.entity_id
_entity_poly.type
_entity_poly.pdbx_seq_one_letter_code
_entity_poly.pdbx_strand_id
1 'polypeptide(L)' 'MGKKVRIYDLARELNLSNKEVLDLLRDLGVEVKSHSSTIEEKDAQALKELLQEGTSGGGGG' A
#
# COMPACT_ATOMS: atom_id res chain seq x y z
N MET A 1 -12.09 -0.61 15.86
CA MET A 1 -10.64 -0.59 16.19
C MET A 1 -9.89 -0.84 14.88
N GLY A 2 -9.45 0.21 14.19
CA GLY A 2 -8.78 0.06 12.89
C GLY A 2 -7.38 -0.51 13.08
N LYS A 3 -7.06 -1.61 12.39
CA LYS A 3 -5.71 -2.17 12.39
C LYS A 3 -4.81 -1.25 11.59
N LYS A 4 -3.65 -0.92 12.15
CA LYS A 4 -2.68 0.00 11.56
C LYS A 4 -1.48 -0.78 11.06
N VAL A 5 -1.07 -0.50 9.83
CA VAL A 5 0.08 -1.14 9.17
C VAL A 5 1.21 -0.13 9.08
N ARG A 6 2.43 -0.53 9.40
CA ARG A 6 3.61 0.34 9.22
C ARG A 6 4.05 0.29 7.76
N ILE A 7 4.36 1.46 7.21
CA ILE A 7 4.85 1.58 5.83
C ILE A 7 6.11 0.73 5.60
N TYR A 8 7.00 0.66 6.59
CA TYR A 8 8.20 -0.18 6.51
C TYR A 8 7.88 -1.68 6.33
N ASP A 9 6.94 -2.21 7.11
CA ASP A 9 6.57 -3.62 7.02
C ASP A 9 5.88 -3.91 5.69
N LEU A 10 5.00 -3.01 5.25
CA LEU A 10 4.32 -3.11 3.96
C LEU A 10 5.30 -3.07 2.78
N ALA A 11 6.28 -2.16 2.81
CA ALA A 11 7.32 -2.06 1.79
C ALA A 11 8.14 -3.35 1.70
N ARG A 12 8.51 -3.94 2.84
CA ARG A 12 9.21 -5.23 2.87
C ARG A 12 8.37 -6.38 2.34
N GLU A 13 7.07 -6.40 2.66
CA GLU A 13 6.15 -7.45 2.21
C GLU A 13 5.94 -7.39 0.69
N LEU A 14 5.78 -6.17 0.15
CA LEU A 14 5.61 -5.93 -1.28
C LEU A 14 6.92 -5.99 -2.08
N ASN A 15 8.07 -6.18 -1.41
CA ASN A 15 9.39 -6.07 -2.03
C ASN A 15 9.65 -4.72 -2.72
N LEU A 16 9.05 -3.64 -2.18
CA LEU A 16 9.18 -2.28 -2.68
C LEU A 16 10.05 -1.43 -1.77
N SER A 17 10.55 -0.33 -2.32
CA SER A 17 11.19 0.70 -1.49
C SER A 17 10.15 1.51 -0.72
N ASN A 18 10.47 1.98 0.49
CA ASN A 18 9.55 2.85 1.25
C ASN A 18 9.10 4.07 0.44
N LYS A 19 9.98 4.63 -0.41
CA LYS A 19 9.64 5.74 -1.31
C LYS A 19 8.56 5.34 -2.31
N GLU A 20 8.64 4.16 -2.91
CA GLU A 20 7.65 3.68 -3.88
C GLU A 20 6.31 3.45 -3.21
N VAL A 21 6.28 2.81 -2.04
CA VAL A 21 5.06 2.66 -1.26
C VAL A 21 4.43 4.01 -0.93
N LEU A 22 5.24 5.00 -0.53
CA LEU A 22 4.74 6.36 -0.26
C LEU A 22 4.15 7.02 -1.50
N ASP A 23 4.82 6.92 -2.65
CA ASP A 23 4.34 7.50 -3.90
C ASP A 23 3.02 6.83 -4.32
N LEU A 24 2.95 5.49 -4.30
CA LEU A 24 1.72 4.76 -4.63
C LEU A 24 0.56 5.07 -3.67
N LEU A 25 0.83 5.20 -2.37
CA LEU A 25 -0.19 5.62 -1.40
C LEU A 25 -0.69 7.04 -1.69
N ARG A 26 0.19 7.96 -2.10
CA ARG A 26 -0.23 9.31 -2.52
C ARG A 26 -1.06 9.28 -3.79
N ASP A 27 -0.71 8.44 -4.76
CA ASP A 27 -1.49 8.23 -5.99
C ASP A 27 -2.91 7.71 -5.68
N LEU A 28 -3.06 6.89 -4.65
CA LEU A 28 -4.34 6.43 -4.12
C LEU A 28 -5.10 7.51 -3.32
N GLY A 29 -4.53 8.70 -3.12
CA GLY A 29 -5.10 9.77 -2.31
C GLY A 29 -4.94 9.57 -0.79
N VAL A 30 -4.06 8.67 -0.36
CA VAL A 30 -3.79 8.39 1.04
C VAL A 30 -2.75 9.38 1.57
N GLU A 31 -3.14 10.18 2.56
CA GLU A 31 -2.29 11.24 3.11
C GLU A 31 -1.27 10.69 4.13
N VAL A 32 -0.04 10.44 3.66
CA VAL A 32 1.07 9.89 4.45
C VAL A 32 2.04 10.98 4.91
N LYS A 33 2.21 11.13 6.24
CA LYS A 33 3.05 12.19 6.82
C LYS A 33 4.54 11.91 6.77
N SER A 34 4.99 10.64 6.83
CA SER A 34 6.41 10.25 6.83
C SER A 34 6.64 8.74 6.69
N HIS A 35 7.89 8.33 6.44
CA HIS A 35 8.34 6.94 6.25
C HIS A 35 8.08 6.01 7.46
N SER A 36 7.97 6.55 8.68
CA SER A 36 7.68 5.79 9.90
C SER A 36 6.19 5.87 10.31
N SER A 37 5.36 6.50 9.48
CA SER A 37 3.93 6.58 9.73
C SER A 37 3.27 5.21 9.58
N THR A 38 2.21 5.03 10.35
CA THR A 38 1.29 3.92 10.18
C THR A 38 0.12 4.38 9.32
N ILE A 39 -0.32 3.51 8.42
CA ILE A 39 -1.52 3.69 7.60
C ILE A 39 -2.62 2.75 8.07
N GLU A 40 -3.85 2.98 7.63
CA GLU A 40 -4.92 2.03 7.92
C GLU A 40 -4.74 0.76 7.09
N GLU A 41 -5.18 -0.38 7.64
CA GLU A 41 -5.13 -1.67 6.94
C GLU A 41 -5.86 -1.62 5.61
N LYS A 42 -6.96 -0.86 5.51
CA LYS A 42 -7.70 -0.64 4.25
C LYS A 42 -6.82 0.00 3.16
N ASP A 43 -5.94 0.93 3.52
CA ASP A 43 -5.08 1.64 2.58
C ASP A 43 -3.95 0.71 2.11
N ALA A 44 -3.40 -0.08 3.05
CA ALA A 44 -2.43 -1.12 2.75
C ALA A 44 -3.01 -2.20 1.83
N GLN A 45 -4.26 -2.58 2.06
CA GLN A 45 -5.00 -3.55 1.25
C GLN A 45 -5.18 -3.03 -0.19
N ALA A 46 -5.68 -1.80 -0.35
CA ALA A 46 -5.87 -1.19 -1.67
C ALA A 46 -4.56 -1.14 -2.48
N LEU A 47 -3.43 -0.83 -1.83
CA LEU A 47 -2.12 -0.86 -2.48
C LEU A 47 -1.74 -2.28 -2.94
N LYS A 48 -1.96 -3.29 -2.09
CA LYS A 48 -1.68 -4.70 -2.43
C LYS A 48 -2.52 -5.16 -3.61
N GLU A 49 -3.80 -4.79 -3.64
CA GLU A 49 -4.73 -5.11 -4.72
C GLU A 49 -4.27 -4.47 -6.03
N LEU A 50 -3.93 -3.18 -6.03
CA LEU A 50 -3.39 -2.48 -7.19
C LEU A 50 -2.15 -3.18 -7.79
N LEU A 51 -1.22 -3.63 -6.94
CA LEU A 51 0.01 -4.31 -7.37
C LEU A 51 -0.25 -5.73 -7.89
N GLN A 52 -1.25 -6.43 -7.35
CA GLN A 52 -1.67 -7.75 -7.86
C GLN A 52 -2.38 -7.62 -9.21
N GLU A 53 -3.18 -6.57 -9.40
CA GLU A 53 -3.92 -6.32 -10.63
C GLU A 53 -2.99 -5.98 -11.82
N GLY A 54 -1.80 -5.42 -11.54
CA GLY A 54 -0.81 -5.05 -12.55
C GLY A 54 -0.02 -6.21 -13.20
N THR A 55 -0.07 -7.44 -12.68
CA THR A 55 0.80 -8.55 -13.16
C THR A 55 0.07 -9.78 -13.71
N SER A 56 -1.25 -9.87 -13.66
CA SER A 56 -1.96 -10.96 -14.34
C SER A 56 -3.39 -10.55 -14.61
N GLY A 57 -3.77 -10.51 -15.88
CA GLY A 57 -5.17 -10.36 -16.26
C GLY A 57 -6.05 -11.43 -15.61
N GLY A 58 -7.27 -11.04 -15.22
CA GLY A 58 -8.40 -11.96 -15.10
C GLY A 58 -9.30 -11.79 -13.87
N GLY A 59 -10.54 -11.34 -14.11
CA GLY A 59 -11.78 -11.73 -13.39
C GLY A 59 -12.19 -10.85 -12.21
N GLY A 60 -13.43 -10.35 -12.08
CA GLY A 60 -14.69 -10.46 -12.82
C GLY A 60 -15.47 -9.15 -12.64
N GLY A 61 -16.48 -8.83 -13.45
CA GLY A 61 -17.75 -9.56 -13.45
C GLY A 61 -18.70 -8.91 -12.47
#